data_AF-A0A0F4RCE5-F1
#
_entry.id   AF-A0A0F4RCE5-F1
#
_cell.length_a   1.000
_cell.length_b   1.000
_cell.length_c   1.000
_cell.angle_alpha   90.00
_cell.angle_beta   90.00
_cell.angle_gamma   90.00
#
_symmetry.space_group_name_H-M   'P 1'
#
loop_
_entity.id
_entity.type
_entity.pdbx_description
1 polymer ?
#
loop_
_entity_poly.entity_id
_entity_poly.type
_entity_poly.pdbx_seq_one_letter_code
_entity_poly.pdbx_strand_id
1 'polypeptide(L)'
;MEVRSFEVYGFKIEVHAGGRRVWPPSFKRFVNDKMDSGELNVGDVMKTCNVSQSLVYKWRSDVRRAGTRRTARREELVFSEVVVEEQEHSETAEIDADTGQIHLRFKELNLALPTSYPVDNLVKIILAVEARA
;
A
#
# COMPACT_ATOMS: atom_id res chain seq x y z
N MET A 1 -36.71 -4.47 21.48
CA MET A 1 -35.92 -5.72 21.56
C MET A 1 -34.58 -5.37 22.16
N GLU A 2 -34.24 -5.93 23.31
CA GLU A 2 -32.92 -5.72 23.91
C GLU A 2 -31.85 -6.44 23.09
N VAL A 3 -30.93 -5.67 22.50
CA VAL A 3 -29.74 -6.23 21.85
C VAL A 3 -28.75 -6.53 22.97
N ARG A 4 -28.54 -7.81 23.27
CA ARG A 4 -27.50 -8.23 24.21
C ARG A 4 -26.16 -8.18 23.48
N SER A 5 -25.10 -7.75 24.15
CA SER A 5 -23.77 -7.71 23.56
C SER A 5 -22.71 -8.10 24.58
N PHE A 6 -21.57 -8.58 24.10
CA PHE A 6 -20.39 -8.83 24.91
C PHE A 6 -19.14 -8.29 24.20
N GLU A 7 -18.03 -8.18 24.91
CA GLU A 7 -16.77 -7.70 24.36
C GLU A 7 -15.73 -8.82 24.28
N VAL A 8 -14.98 -8.85 23.17
CA VAL A 8 -13.86 -9.77 22.99
C VAL A 8 -12.82 -9.13 22.09
N TYR A 9 -11.54 -9.20 22.49
CA TYR A 9 -10.42 -8.51 21.84
C TYR A 9 -10.66 -7.00 21.60
N GLY A 10 -11.42 -6.35 22.49
CA GLY A 10 -11.79 -4.93 22.34
C GLY A 10 -12.90 -4.65 21.32
N PHE A 11 -13.57 -5.68 20.79
CA PHE A 11 -14.72 -5.54 19.89
C PHE A 11 -16.02 -5.89 20.60
N LYS A 12 -17.04 -5.05 20.42
CA LYS A 12 -18.41 -5.33 20.82
C LYS A 12 -19.09 -6.28 19.83
N ILE A 13 -19.55 -7.43 20.33
CA ILE A 13 -20.25 -8.46 19.57
C ILE A 13 -21.71 -8.46 19.97
N GLU A 14 -22.57 -8.14 19.01
CA GLU A 14 -24.01 -8.14 19.23
C GLU A 14 -24.59 -9.55 19.12
N VAL A 15 -25.57 -9.83 19.96
CA VAL A 15 -26.31 -11.08 20.02
C VAL A 15 -27.78 -10.75 19.77
N HIS A 16 -28.30 -11.21 18.65
CA HIS A 16 -29.72 -11.07 18.32
C HIS A 16 -30.60 -11.93 19.24
N ALA A 17 -31.90 -11.65 19.26
CA ALA A 17 -32.90 -12.35 20.07
C ALA A 17 -32.90 -13.89 19.88
N GLY A 18 -32.42 -14.40 18.74
CA GLY A 18 -32.26 -15.84 18.48
C GLY A 18 -30.90 -16.43 18.89
N GLY A 19 -30.09 -15.74 19.70
CA GLY A 19 -28.77 -16.19 20.12
C GLY A 19 -27.68 -16.10 19.04
N ARG A 20 -28.03 -15.66 17.83
CA ARG A 20 -27.09 -15.46 16.73
C ARG A 20 -26.17 -14.27 17.02
N ARG A 21 -24.86 -14.54 17.04
CA ARG A 21 -23.81 -13.55 17.20
C ARG A 21 -23.50 -12.87 15.86
N VAL A 22 -23.36 -11.55 15.88
CA VAL A 22 -22.92 -10.75 14.74
C VAL A 22 -21.46 -10.40 14.93
N TRP A 23 -20.61 -11.00 14.09
CA TRP A 23 -19.17 -10.76 14.11
C TRP A 23 -18.84 -9.64 13.12
N PRO A 24 -18.40 -8.46 13.60
CA PRO A 24 -18.09 -7.32 12.74
C PRO A 24 -17.03 -7.67 11.68
N PRO A 25 -17.07 -7.07 10.47
CA PRO A 25 -16.05 -7.29 9.46
C PRO A 25 -14.64 -6.91 9.93
N SER A 26 -14.51 -5.86 10.75
CA SER A 26 -13.25 -5.43 11.36
C SER A 26 -12.69 -6.48 12.32
N PHE A 27 -13.54 -7.08 13.15
CA PHE A 27 -13.17 -8.18 14.04
C PHE A 27 -12.61 -9.37 13.27
N LYS A 28 -13.30 -9.81 12.20
CA LYS A 28 -12.85 -10.94 11.38
C LYS A 28 -11.48 -10.67 10.74
N ARG A 29 -11.21 -9.44 10.32
CA ARG A 29 -9.90 -9.03 9.78
C ARG A 29 -8.83 -9.07 10.86
N PHE A 30 -9.08 -8.43 12.00
CA PHE A 30 -8.16 -8.43 13.15
C PHE A 30 -7.74 -9.85 13.55
N VAL A 31 -8.71 -10.75 13.71
CA VAL A 31 -8.43 -12.15 14.09
C VAL A 31 -7.59 -12.85 13.02
N ASN A 32 -7.90 -12.66 11.74
CA ASN A 32 -7.11 -13.24 10.65
C ASN A 32 -5.69 -12.69 10.59
N ASP A 33 -5.51 -11.37 10.69
CA ASP A 33 -4.20 -10.73 10.64
C ASP A 33 -3.32 -11.21 11.81
N LYS A 34 -3.91 -11.33 13.01
CA LYS A 34 -3.21 -11.87 14.19
C LYS A 34 -2.88 -13.35 14.07
N MET A 35 -3.75 -14.15 13.45
CA MET A 35 -3.43 -15.55 13.14
C MET A 35 -2.34 -15.67 12.07
N ASP A 36 -2.34 -14.82 11.06
CA ASP A 36 -1.35 -14.82 9.97
C ASP A 36 0.04 -14.37 10.48
N SER A 37 0.07 -13.43 11.44
CA SER A 37 1.29 -13.02 12.15
C SER A 37 1.82 -14.05 13.17
N GLY A 38 1.03 -15.08 13.49
CA GLY A 38 1.36 -16.08 14.52
C GLY A 38 1.10 -15.64 15.96
N GLU A 39 0.62 -14.41 16.19
CA GLU A 39 0.27 -13.91 17.54
C GLU A 39 -0.96 -14.60 18.14
N LEU A 40 -1.86 -15.14 17.31
CA LEU A 40 -3.02 -15.92 17.75
C LEU A 40 -3.03 -17.30 17.10
N ASN A 41 -3.35 -18.32 17.89
CA ASN A 41 -3.65 -19.66 17.38
C ASN A 41 -5.16 -19.83 17.19
N VAL A 42 -5.55 -20.61 16.18
CA VAL A 42 -6.94 -21.02 15.92
C VAL A 42 -7.60 -21.59 17.19
N GLY A 43 -6.86 -22.39 17.97
CA GLY A 43 -7.36 -22.97 19.21
C GLY A 43 -7.74 -21.93 20.26
N ASP A 44 -6.96 -20.85 20.39
CA ASP A 44 -7.22 -19.78 21.34
C ASP A 44 -8.40 -18.92 20.91
N VAL A 45 -8.52 -18.67 19.60
CA VAL A 45 -9.67 -17.98 19.01
C VAL A 45 -10.95 -18.78 19.25
N MET A 46 -10.93 -20.10 19.02
CA MET A 46 -12.08 -20.98 19.25
C MET A 46 -12.55 -20.94 20.71
N LYS A 47 -11.61 -21.02 21.66
CA LYS A 47 -11.91 -20.98 23.10
C LYS A 47 -12.44 -19.62 23.52
N THR A 48 -11.71 -18.55 23.20
CA THR A 48 -12.03 -17.18 23.64
C THR A 48 -13.35 -16.69 23.04
N CYS A 49 -13.59 -16.98 21.76
CA CYS A 49 -14.80 -16.55 21.07
C CYS A 49 -15.97 -17.54 21.19
N ASN A 50 -15.71 -18.72 21.77
CA ASN A 50 -16.62 -19.86 21.83
C ASN A 50 -17.25 -20.17 20.45
N VAL A 51 -16.39 -20.44 19.47
CA VAL A 51 -16.77 -20.73 18.08
C VAL A 51 -16.11 -22.02 17.58
N SER A 52 -16.72 -22.64 16.58
CA SER A 52 -16.15 -23.81 15.93
C SER A 52 -14.97 -23.45 15.03
N GLN A 53 -14.06 -24.40 14.84
CA GLN A 53 -12.93 -24.28 13.91
C GLN A 53 -13.40 -23.90 12.51
N SER A 54 -14.46 -24.55 12.01
CA SER A 54 -15.02 -24.27 10.68
C SER A 54 -15.47 -22.82 10.53
N LEU A 55 -15.99 -22.19 11.60
CA LEU A 55 -16.38 -20.78 11.54
C LEU A 55 -15.17 -19.86 11.44
N VAL A 56 -14.08 -20.19 12.15
CA VAL A 56 -12.81 -19.44 12.07
C VAL A 56 -12.23 -19.53 10.64
N TYR A 57 -12.17 -20.73 10.06
CA TYR A 57 -11.73 -20.88 8.66
C TYR A 57 -12.67 -20.20 7.66
N LYS A 58 -13.97 -20.18 7.93
CA LYS A 58 -14.93 -19.41 7.14
C LYS A 58 -14.66 -17.91 7.21
N TRP A 59 -14.20 -17.38 8.36
CA TRP A 59 -13.80 -15.97 8.42
C TRP A 59 -12.58 -15.68 7.55
N ARG A 60 -11.59 -16.59 7.48
CA ARG A 60 -10.46 -16.46 6.54
C ARG A 60 -10.93 -16.38 5.09
N SER A 61 -11.84 -17.26 4.67
CA SER A 61 -12.35 -17.25 3.31
C SER A 61 -13.22 -16.03 3.02
N ASP A 62 -14.08 -15.61 3.95
CA ASP A 62 -14.90 -14.40 3.84
C ASP A 62 -14.02 -13.15 3.68
N VAL A 63 -12.94 -13.02 4.47
CA VAL A 63 -12.02 -11.88 4.41
C VAL A 63 -11.22 -11.88 3.11
N ARG A 64 -10.69 -13.03 2.68
CA ARG A 64 -10.02 -13.17 1.38
C ARG A 64 -10.93 -12.78 0.23
N ARG A 65 -12.16 -13.30 0.20
CA ARG A 65 -13.16 -12.97 -0.83
C ARG A 65 -13.55 -11.50 -0.78
N ALA A 66 -13.63 -10.88 0.39
CA ALA A 66 -13.88 -9.45 0.53
C ALA A 66 -12.70 -8.60 0.06
N GLY A 67 -11.46 -9.10 0.21
CA GLY A 67 -10.25 -8.51 -0.38
C GLY A 67 -10.27 -8.58 -1.90
N THR A 68 -10.58 -9.74 -2.48
CA THR A 68 -10.77 -9.92 -3.93
C THR A 68 -11.94 -9.12 -4.48
N ARG A 69 -13.00 -8.91 -3.68
CA ARG A 69 -14.10 -8.00 -4.04
C ARG A 69 -13.77 -6.54 -3.85
N ARG A 70 -12.76 -6.19 -3.05
CA ARG A 70 -12.22 -4.82 -2.96
C ARG A 70 -11.36 -4.51 -4.16
N THR A 71 -10.59 -5.47 -4.67
CA THR A 71 -9.94 -5.35 -5.98
C THR A 71 -10.95 -5.38 -7.13
N ALA A 72 -12.12 -6.03 -6.95
CA ALA A 72 -13.22 -5.99 -7.93
C ALA A 72 -14.21 -4.82 -7.75
N ARG A 73 -14.18 -4.08 -6.63
CA ARG A 73 -14.93 -2.83 -6.45
C ARG A 73 -14.13 -1.78 -7.17
N ARG A 74 -14.32 -1.72 -8.49
CA ARG A 74 -13.87 -0.68 -9.39
C ARG A 74 -12.57 -0.10 -8.86
N GLU A 75 -11.44 -0.72 -9.22
CA GLU A 75 -10.39 0.12 -9.76
C GLU A 75 -11.12 1.01 -10.76
N GLU A 76 -11.60 2.17 -10.28
CA GLU A 76 -11.63 3.34 -11.11
C GLU A 76 -10.17 3.39 -11.44
N LEU A 77 -9.83 2.79 -12.59
CA LEU A 77 -8.59 3.05 -13.26
C LEU A 77 -8.64 4.57 -13.35
N VAL A 78 -8.01 5.22 -12.38
CA VAL A 78 -7.83 6.66 -12.37
C VAL A 78 -6.79 6.83 -13.46
N PHE A 79 -7.25 6.77 -14.69
CA PHE A 79 -6.45 7.20 -15.81
C PHE A 79 -6.48 8.72 -15.71
N SER A 80 -5.31 9.29 -15.44
CA SER A 80 -5.09 10.68 -15.78
C SER A 80 -4.87 10.71 -17.28
N GLU A 81 -5.84 11.24 -18.02
CA GLU A 81 -5.60 11.63 -19.40
C GLU A 81 -4.62 12.81 -19.36
N VAL A 82 -3.35 12.53 -19.69
CA VAL A 82 -2.38 13.57 -19.95
C VAL A 82 -2.55 13.96 -21.40
N VAL A 83 -3.33 15.03 -21.63
CA VAL A 83 -3.33 15.71 -22.93
C VAL A 83 -1.97 16.38 -23.04
N VAL A 84 -1.02 15.67 -23.65
CA VAL A 84 0.16 16.30 -24.20
C VAL A 84 -0.36 17.03 -25.43
N GLU A 85 -0.63 18.32 -25.30
CA GLU A 85 -0.55 19.16 -26.49
C GLU A 85 0.83 18.84 -27.06
N GLU A 86 0.87 18.21 -28.24
CA GLU A 86 1.89 18.54 -29.20
C GLU A 86 1.73 20.04 -29.39
N GLN A 87 2.35 20.82 -28.49
CA GLN A 87 3.11 21.95 -28.94
C GLN A 87 3.86 21.36 -30.10
N GLU A 88 3.43 21.75 -31.29
CA GLU A 88 4.29 21.79 -32.43
C GLU A 88 5.61 22.31 -31.85
N HIS A 89 6.54 21.40 -31.58
CA HIS A 89 7.94 21.67 -31.76
C HIS A 89 7.99 21.96 -33.26
N SER A 90 7.54 23.17 -33.60
CA SER A 90 8.31 24.05 -34.43
C SER A 90 9.72 23.81 -33.99
N GLU A 91 10.44 23.06 -34.82
CA GLU A 91 11.89 23.02 -34.82
C GLU A 91 12.36 24.47 -34.83
N THR A 92 12.45 25.05 -33.64
CA THR A 92 13.15 26.31 -33.41
C THR A 92 14.11 25.97 -32.30
N ALA A 93 15.32 25.66 -32.75
CA ALA A 93 16.49 25.47 -31.95
C ALA A 93 16.59 26.57 -30.87
N GLU A 94 16.37 26.19 -29.62
CA GLU A 94 16.82 26.94 -28.44
C GLU A 94 17.27 25.95 -27.35
N ILE A 95 18.13 24.98 -27.72
CA ILE A 95 19.33 24.82 -26.88
C ILE A 95 20.31 25.77 -27.51
N ASP A 96 20.31 26.98 -26.95
CA ASP A 96 21.44 27.87 -27.03
C ASP A 96 22.71 27.04 -26.96
N ALA A 97 23.46 27.11 -28.05
CA ALA A 97 24.86 26.79 -28.07
C ALA A 97 25.63 27.85 -27.25
N ASP A 98 25.25 28.12 -26.00
CA ASP A 98 26.03 28.92 -25.06
C ASP A 98 25.44 28.85 -23.64
N THR A 99 25.98 27.97 -22.79
CA THR A 99 26.27 28.29 -21.38
C THR A 99 26.88 27.05 -20.75
N GLY A 100 28.21 27.03 -20.61
CA GLY A 100 28.99 25.87 -20.18
C GLY A 100 28.53 25.22 -18.86
N GLN A 101 27.59 24.27 -18.97
CA GLN A 101 27.14 23.45 -17.87
C GLN A 101 27.21 21.95 -18.20
N ILE A 102 27.51 21.16 -17.18
CA ILE A 102 27.55 19.71 -17.16
C ILE A 102 26.28 19.23 -16.47
N HIS A 103 25.49 18.41 -17.18
CA HIS A 103 24.27 17.83 -16.63
C HIS A 103 24.50 16.35 -16.26
N LEU A 104 24.31 16.01 -14.98
CA LEU A 104 24.33 14.63 -14.50
C LEU A 104 22.90 14.20 -14.13
N ARG A 105 22.45 13.10 -14.73
CA ARG A 105 21.12 12.52 -14.48
C ARG A 105 21.25 11.17 -13.78
N PHE A 106 20.66 11.06 -12.60
CA PHE A 106 20.50 9.85 -11.80
C PHE A 106 19.01 9.51 -11.66
N LYS A 107 18.69 8.30 -11.16
CA LYS A 107 17.31 7.79 -11.08
C LYS A 107 16.34 8.73 -10.36
N GLU A 108 16.79 9.42 -9.31
CA GLU A 108 15.97 10.33 -8.49
C GLU A 108 16.55 11.75 -8.38
N LEU A 109 17.60 12.07 -9.16
CA LEU A 109 18.34 13.34 -9.02
C LEU A 109 18.85 13.84 -10.37
N ASN A 110 18.69 15.14 -10.66
CA ASN A 110 19.38 15.82 -11.76
C ASN A 110 20.27 16.92 -11.16
N LEU A 111 21.55 16.93 -11.54
CA LEU A 111 22.51 17.95 -11.14
C LEU A 111 22.96 18.74 -12.37
N ALA A 112 23.04 20.06 -12.22
CA ALA A 112 23.67 20.96 -13.19
C ALA A 112 24.91 21.57 -12.52
N LEU A 113 26.05 21.44 -13.16
CA LEU A 113 27.35 21.90 -12.66
C LEU A 113 28.00 22.82 -13.71
N PRO A 114 28.86 23.77 -13.33
CA PRO A 114 29.65 24.53 -14.31
C PRO A 114 30.62 23.65 -15.10
N THR A 115 30.98 24.01 -16.33
CA THR A 115 32.06 23.33 -17.09
C THR A 115 33.43 23.43 -16.45
N SER A 116 33.65 24.43 -15.58
CA SER A 116 34.86 24.55 -14.77
C SER A 116 34.88 23.61 -13.55
N TYR A 117 33.87 22.74 -13.40
CA TYR A 117 33.79 21.85 -12.25
C TYR A 117 34.87 20.76 -12.33
N PRO A 118 35.67 20.52 -11.27
CA PRO A 118 36.79 19.58 -11.32
C PRO A 118 36.34 18.15 -11.61
N VAL A 119 37.02 17.50 -12.56
CA VAL A 119 36.74 16.11 -12.97
C VAL A 119 36.86 15.15 -11.78
N ASP A 120 37.87 15.32 -10.92
CA ASP A 120 38.07 14.48 -9.74
C ASP A 120 36.86 14.49 -8.78
N ASN A 121 36.14 15.61 -8.73
CA ASN A 121 34.94 15.74 -7.90
C ASN A 121 33.70 15.16 -8.59
N LEU A 122 33.62 15.18 -9.93
CA LEU A 122 32.58 14.46 -10.67
C LEU A 122 32.66 12.96 -10.40
N VAL A 123 33.87 12.39 -10.46
CA VAL A 123 34.11 10.98 -10.18
C VAL A 123 33.67 10.62 -8.77
N LYS A 124 33.98 11.46 -7.77
CA LYS A 124 33.50 11.24 -6.38
C LYS A 124 31.98 11.27 -6.28
N ILE A 125 31.31 12.18 -6.98
CA ILE A 125 29.84 12.26 -6.98
C ILE A 125 29.25 10.98 -7.57
N ILE A 126 29.76 10.54 -8.73
CA ILE A 126 29.28 9.33 -9.41
C ILE A 126 29.48 8.10 -8.52
N LEU A 127 30.68 7.90 -7.97
CA LEU A 127 30.98 6.78 -7.08
C LEU A 127 30.15 6.80 -5.78
N ALA A 128 29.91 7.98 -5.20
CA ALA A 128 29.11 8.10 -3.98
C ALA A 128 27.62 7.77 -4.22
N VAL A 129 27.11 8.09 -5.41
CA VAL A 129 25.74 7.73 -5.81
C VAL A 129 25.64 6.23 -6.10
N GLU A 130 26.62 5.65 -6.80
CA GLU A 130 26.65 4.21 -7.09
C GLU A 130 26.80 3.35 -5.83
N ALA A 131 27.60 3.76 -4.84
CA ALA A 131 27.77 3.03 -3.59
C ALA A 131 26.51 3.01 -2.69
N ARG A 132 25.51 3.85 -2.99
CA ARG A 132 24.23 3.91 -2.27
C ARG A 132 23.08 3.21 -3.01
N ALA A 133 23.31 2.77 -4.25
CA ALA A 133 22.36 2.01 -5.07
C ALA A 133 22.45 0.51 -4.75
#